data_AF-A0A182WFH7-F1
#
_entry.id   AF-A0A182WFH7-F1
#
_cell.length_a   1.000
_cell.length_b   1.000
_cell.length_c   1.000
_cell.angle_alpha   90.00
_cell.angle_beta   90.00
_cell.angle_gamma   90.00
#
_symmetry.space_group_name_H-M   'P 1'
#
loop_
_entity.id
_entity.type
_entity.pdbx_description
1 polymer ?
#
loop_
_entity_poly.entity_id
_entity_poly.type
_entity_poly.pdbx_seq_one_letter_code
_entity_poly.pdbx_strand_id
1 'polypeptide(L)'
;METYSIAITRLCVLTEINNMPENVITLADYLANDLRLLKKMDLSNESEAIFYRLYKNVLHAVVKCCLDKPHEQRPGIKFEQYGKRVQEFIAALIEQLNCNDCFAAGRHVANALCNMLILTQESYACIPSFPVQQMSYCIEPEVLQKLSKYIERHVFIGKAESNLQDTNCLLAKKLMLVTYNDVYKLHLAITDYKDTCHILKYYEEKSLFSEELEQLLSIVFENGRNEYSTTVTQIVVDFCKKFNYITKAKNFLSGLHRFQEKNLPDENGNDYLLNIIQHIVDQILATSDGINEVQPSKAKLIKLLDVMHPWVNCLPPDYCKQLTTFIRNHENYVTFMEDEHPIISAHLKKFLKYVKKIII
;
A
#
# COMPACT_ATOMS: atom_id res chain seq x y z
N MET A 1 37.05 -0.38 2.40
CA MET A 1 35.57 -0.30 2.44
C MET A 1 35.00 -0.37 3.84
N GLU A 2 35.48 -1.27 4.70
CA GLU A 2 35.02 -1.37 6.11
C GLU A 2 35.09 -0.04 6.89
N THR A 3 36.20 0.71 6.76
CA THR A 3 36.35 2.04 7.39
C THR A 3 35.29 3.04 6.92
N TYR A 4 34.87 2.98 5.66
CA TYR A 4 33.83 3.83 5.10
C TYR A 4 32.47 3.46 5.69
N SER A 5 32.11 2.17 5.71
CA SER A 5 30.87 1.69 6.33
C SER A 5 30.77 2.09 7.81
N ILE A 6 31.87 2.01 8.56
CA ILE A 6 31.92 2.46 9.96
C ILE A 6 31.69 3.97 10.06
N ALA A 7 32.35 4.77 9.21
CA ALA A 7 32.20 6.22 9.20
C ALA A 7 30.76 6.64 8.87
N ILE A 8 30.17 6.06 7.83
CA ILE A 8 28.78 6.31 7.42
C ILE A 8 27.80 5.92 8.52
N THR A 9 28.01 4.77 9.17
CA THR A 9 27.15 4.32 10.29
C THR A 9 27.21 5.31 11.45
N ARG A 10 28.43 5.75 11.84
CA ARG A 10 28.61 6.74 12.91
C ARG A 10 27.98 8.08 12.56
N LEU A 11 28.18 8.58 11.34
CA LEU A 11 27.56 9.81 10.85
C LEU A 11 26.04 9.72 10.85
N CYS A 12 25.49 8.57 10.46
CA CYS A 12 24.05 8.32 10.46
C CYS A 12 23.46 8.49 11.87
N VAL A 13 24.05 7.81 12.86
CA VAL A 13 23.62 7.89 14.26
C VAL A 13 23.77 9.32 14.80
N LEU A 14 24.88 10.01 14.52
CA LEU A 14 25.09 11.38 14.97
C LEU A 14 24.07 12.36 14.38
N THR A 15 23.73 12.20 13.11
CA THR A 15 22.75 13.06 12.43
C THR A 15 21.36 12.89 13.03
N GLU A 16 20.99 11.67 13.39
CA GLU A 16 19.69 11.36 14.01
C GLU A 16 19.56 11.92 15.43
N ILE A 17 20.65 11.98 16.19
CA ILE A 17 20.64 12.49 17.57
C ILE A 17 20.69 14.02 17.59
N ASN A 18 21.59 14.62 16.82
CA ASN A 18 21.95 16.03 17.00
C ASN A 18 21.40 16.99 15.93
N ASN A 19 20.72 16.51 14.88
CA ASN A 19 20.14 17.34 13.80
C ASN A 19 21.05 18.50 13.35
N MET A 20 22.36 18.26 13.26
CA MET A 20 23.46 19.24 13.20
C MET A 20 23.21 20.37 12.17
N PRO A 21 22.64 21.52 12.54
CA PRO A 21 22.05 22.45 11.58
C PRO A 21 23.09 23.26 10.80
N GLU A 22 24.30 23.44 11.35
CA GLU A 22 25.33 24.32 10.79
C GLU A 22 26.10 23.69 9.61
N ASN A 23 26.27 22.36 9.59
CA ASN A 23 27.08 21.66 8.58
C ASN A 23 26.25 20.74 7.67
N VAL A 24 24.92 20.72 7.82
CA VAL A 24 24.06 19.77 7.10
C VAL A 24 24.06 19.98 5.59
N ILE A 25 24.20 21.22 5.14
CA ILE A 25 24.27 21.61 3.73
C ILE A 25 25.53 21.04 3.08
N THR A 26 26.68 21.25 3.72
CA THR A 26 27.98 20.73 3.26
C THR A 26 28.00 19.20 3.29
N LEU A 27 27.42 18.59 4.33
CA LEU A 27 27.29 17.14 4.39
C LEU A 27 26.42 16.61 3.24
N ALA A 28 25.33 17.30 2.89
CA ALA A 28 24.50 16.94 1.75
C ALA A 28 25.27 16.99 0.42
N ASP A 29 26.18 17.95 0.25
CA ASP A 29 27.05 18.05 -0.94
C ASP A 29 28.01 16.86 -1.05
N TYR A 30 28.65 16.47 0.05
CA TYR A 30 29.54 15.31 0.06
C TYR A 30 28.79 14.02 -0.24
N LEU A 31 27.65 13.79 0.41
CA LEU A 31 26.85 12.58 0.19
C LEU A 31 26.26 12.53 -1.22
N ALA A 32 25.92 13.66 -1.84
CA ALA A 32 25.47 13.67 -3.23
C ALA A 32 26.56 13.17 -4.20
N ASN A 33 27.83 13.48 -3.93
CA ASN A 33 28.96 12.95 -4.70
C ASN A 33 29.16 11.45 -4.44
N ASP A 34 29.07 11.04 -3.17
CA ASP A 34 29.20 9.63 -2.80
C ASP A 34 28.07 8.77 -3.40
N LEU A 35 26.85 9.29 -3.53
CA LEU A 35 25.73 8.61 -4.19
C LEU A 35 26.07 8.19 -5.63
N ARG A 36 26.79 9.04 -6.37
CA ARG A 36 27.20 8.74 -7.77
C ARG A 36 28.29 7.68 -7.84
N LEU A 37 29.01 7.49 -6.74
CA LEU A 37 30.11 6.54 -6.62
C LEU A 37 29.69 5.25 -5.91
N LEU A 38 28.52 5.21 -5.27
CA LEU A 38 28.02 4.05 -4.51
C LEU A 38 28.14 2.74 -5.28
N LYS A 39 27.66 2.70 -6.53
CA LYS A 39 27.73 1.51 -7.39
C LYS A 39 29.17 1.06 -7.70
N LYS A 40 30.16 1.92 -7.52
CA LYS A 40 31.60 1.64 -7.71
C LYS A 40 32.33 1.32 -6.41
N MET A 41 31.70 1.54 -5.26
CA MET A 41 32.33 1.39 -3.95
C MET A 41 32.39 -0.07 -3.46
N ASP A 42 31.78 -1.03 -4.16
CA ASP A 42 31.78 -2.47 -3.78
C ASP A 42 31.39 -2.68 -2.29
N LEU A 43 30.28 -2.04 -1.90
CA LEU A 43 29.73 -2.12 -0.54
C LEU A 43 28.81 -3.32 -0.39
N SER A 44 28.68 -3.82 0.84
CA SER A 44 27.59 -4.74 1.16
C SER A 44 26.23 -4.03 1.05
N ASN A 45 25.17 -4.76 0.70
CA ASN A 45 23.82 -4.22 0.57
C ASN A 45 23.36 -3.49 1.84
N GLU A 46 23.73 -3.99 3.02
CA GLU A 46 23.42 -3.32 4.28
C GLU A 46 24.18 -1.99 4.46
N SER A 47 25.46 -1.95 4.11
CA SER A 47 26.25 -0.70 4.18
C SER A 47 25.71 0.36 3.23
N GLU A 48 25.35 -0.05 2.00
CA GLU A 48 24.69 0.80 1.02
C GLU A 48 23.33 1.30 1.53
N ALA A 49 22.53 0.43 2.17
CA ALA A 49 21.26 0.84 2.73
C ALA A 49 21.39 1.79 3.94
N ILE A 50 22.43 1.64 4.76
CA ILE A 50 22.77 2.59 5.84
C ILE A 50 23.18 3.95 5.24
N PHE A 51 23.89 3.96 4.11
CA PHE A 51 24.17 5.19 3.37
C PHE A 51 22.87 5.88 2.95
N TYR A 52 21.91 5.15 2.37
CA TYR A 52 20.61 5.71 2.00
C TYR A 52 19.86 6.30 3.20
N ARG A 53 19.89 5.63 4.35
CA ARG A 53 19.32 6.15 5.60
C ARG A 53 19.99 7.48 6.02
N LEU A 54 21.32 7.54 5.99
CA LEU A 54 22.07 8.76 6.30
C LEU A 54 21.68 9.89 5.34
N TYR A 55 21.71 9.63 4.03
CA TYR A 55 21.46 10.68 3.05
C TYR A 55 20.03 11.22 3.14
N LYS A 56 19.05 10.33 3.36
CA LYS A 56 17.67 10.73 3.70
C LYS A 56 17.60 11.65 4.92
N ASN A 57 18.29 11.31 6.02
CA ASN A 57 18.29 12.14 7.24
C ASN A 57 18.88 13.53 6.96
N VAL A 58 19.96 13.59 6.20
CA VAL A 58 20.63 14.83 5.82
C VAL A 58 19.74 15.69 4.92
N LEU A 59 19.10 15.11 3.90
CA LEU A 59 18.16 15.84 3.04
C LEU A 59 16.97 16.38 3.82
N HIS A 60 16.39 15.59 4.73
CA HIS A 60 15.30 16.05 5.60
C HIS A 60 15.73 17.24 6.47
N ALA A 61 16.93 17.19 7.04
CA ALA A 61 17.47 18.28 7.84
C ALA A 61 17.82 19.51 6.99
N VAL A 62 18.27 19.35 5.73
CA VAL A 62 18.41 20.46 4.77
C VAL A 62 17.06 21.13 4.49
N VAL A 63 16.02 20.35 4.17
CA VAL A 63 14.68 20.89 3.89
C VAL A 63 14.15 21.64 5.11
N LYS A 64 14.23 21.06 6.30
CA LYS A 64 13.83 21.73 7.54
C LYS A 64 14.61 23.02 7.77
N CYS A 65 15.93 22.98 7.63
CA CYS A 65 16.79 24.16 7.78
C CYS A 65 16.40 25.27 6.79
N CYS A 66 16.04 24.93 5.55
CA CYS A 66 15.59 25.87 4.53
C CYS A 66 14.21 26.48 4.85
N LEU A 67 13.30 25.70 5.43
CA LEU A 67 11.95 26.15 5.79
C LEU A 67 11.90 26.97 7.08
N ASP A 68 12.74 26.66 8.07
CA ASP A 68 12.75 27.35 9.38
C ASP A 68 13.22 28.81 9.26
N LYS A 69 14.00 29.15 8.23
CA LYS A 69 14.54 30.51 8.02
C LYS A 69 14.54 30.90 6.53
N PRO A 70 13.37 31.12 5.92
CA PRO A 70 13.24 31.34 4.47
C PRO A 70 13.84 32.67 3.99
N HIS A 71 14.05 33.63 4.90
CA HIS A 71 14.55 34.98 4.60
C HIS A 71 16.07 35.12 4.72
N GLU A 72 16.77 34.13 5.28
CA GLU A 72 18.23 34.15 5.31
C GLU A 72 18.77 33.81 3.93
N GLN A 73 19.34 34.79 3.23
CA GLN A 73 20.12 34.51 2.02
C GLN A 73 21.34 33.69 2.42
N ARG A 74 21.34 32.41 2.04
CA ARG A 74 22.46 31.50 2.27
C ARG A 74 23.29 31.44 0.98
N PRO A 75 24.43 32.14 0.91
CA PRO A 75 25.25 32.13 -0.30
C PRO A 75 25.67 30.69 -0.65
N GLY A 76 25.44 30.30 -1.90
CA GLY A 76 25.78 28.97 -2.42
C GLY A 76 24.63 27.95 -2.46
N ILE A 77 23.50 28.18 -1.76
CA ILE A 77 22.35 27.28 -1.82
C ILE A 77 21.48 27.61 -3.04
N LYS A 78 21.43 26.68 -3.99
CA LYS A 78 20.49 26.76 -5.12
C LYS A 78 19.41 25.71 -4.92
N PHE A 79 18.19 26.13 -4.60
CA PHE A 79 17.04 25.24 -4.36
C PHE A 79 16.82 24.24 -5.51
N GLU A 80 17.01 24.68 -6.76
CA GLU A 80 16.99 23.83 -7.95
C GLU A 80 17.94 22.63 -7.87
N GLN A 81 19.14 22.84 -7.34
CA GLN A 81 20.14 21.76 -7.20
C GLN A 81 19.72 20.74 -6.16
N TYR A 82 19.11 21.19 -5.05
CA TYR A 82 18.60 20.29 -4.03
C TYR A 82 17.35 19.54 -4.50
N GLY A 83 16.45 20.21 -5.23
CA GLY A 83 15.33 19.55 -5.91
C GLY A 83 15.80 18.43 -6.83
N LYS A 84 16.79 18.72 -7.68
CA LYS A 84 17.41 17.70 -8.54
C LYS A 84 18.03 16.55 -7.74
N ARG A 85 18.73 16.84 -6.63
CA ARG A 85 19.34 15.80 -5.78
C ARG A 85 18.31 14.92 -5.08
N VAL A 86 17.20 15.50 -4.64
CA VAL A 86 16.08 14.78 -4.06
C VAL A 86 15.49 13.82 -5.09
N GLN A 87 15.27 14.29 -6.33
CA GLN A 87 14.80 13.45 -7.43
C GLN A 87 15.80 12.34 -7.80
N GLU A 88 17.10 12.67 -7.92
CA GLU A 88 18.18 11.69 -8.16
C GLU A 88 18.21 10.61 -7.06
N PHE A 89 18.00 11.00 -5.81
CA PHE A 89 17.98 10.09 -4.68
C PHE A 89 16.73 9.20 -4.65
N ILE A 90 15.54 9.77 -4.90
CA ILE A 90 14.30 9.00 -5.03
C ILE A 90 14.42 7.98 -6.16
N ALA A 91 14.96 8.38 -7.32
CA ALA A 91 15.21 7.47 -8.43
C ALA A 91 16.14 6.31 -8.04
N ALA A 92 17.25 6.62 -7.33
CA ALA A 92 18.15 5.58 -6.83
C ALA A 92 17.46 4.61 -5.86
N LEU A 93 16.59 5.10 -4.97
CA LEU A 93 15.80 4.26 -4.07
C LEU A 93 14.78 3.39 -4.80
N ILE A 94 14.13 3.92 -5.86
CA ILE A 94 13.19 3.17 -6.69
C ILE A 94 13.90 2.02 -7.42
N GLU A 95 15.13 2.24 -7.91
CA GLU A 95 15.92 1.18 -8.53
C GLU A 95 16.15 0.00 -7.57
N GLN A 96 16.40 0.28 -6.29
CA GLN A 96 16.62 -0.73 -5.25
C GLN A 96 15.37 -1.56 -4.93
N LEU A 97 14.17 -1.09 -5.27
CA LEU A 97 12.95 -1.89 -5.09
C LEU A 97 12.93 -3.16 -5.97
N ASN A 98 13.75 -3.21 -7.02
CA ASN A 98 13.87 -4.40 -7.87
C ASN A 98 14.86 -5.44 -7.33
N CYS A 99 15.69 -5.06 -6.34
CA CYS A 99 16.68 -5.94 -5.74
C CYS A 99 16.01 -7.00 -4.85
N ASN A 100 16.70 -8.13 -4.66
CA ASN A 100 16.31 -9.20 -3.74
C ASN A 100 17.25 -9.15 -2.52
N ASP A 101 17.11 -8.09 -1.72
CA ASP A 101 18.00 -7.82 -0.60
C ASP A 101 17.64 -8.60 0.66
N CYS A 102 18.56 -8.63 1.63
CA CYS A 102 18.26 -9.07 2.99
C CYS A 102 17.31 -8.08 3.68
N PHE A 103 16.64 -8.52 4.75
CA PHE A 103 15.73 -7.68 5.51
C PHE A 103 16.42 -6.45 6.12
N ALA A 104 17.66 -6.61 6.60
CA ALA A 104 18.46 -5.53 7.18
C ALA A 104 18.67 -4.35 6.21
N ALA A 105 18.94 -4.63 4.94
CA ALA A 105 19.02 -3.62 3.89
C ALA A 105 17.63 -3.09 3.50
N GLY A 106 16.67 -4.00 3.27
CA GLY A 106 15.37 -3.60 2.75
C GLY A 106 14.55 -2.70 3.66
N ARG A 107 14.66 -2.86 4.99
CA ARG A 107 14.02 -1.93 5.94
C ARG A 107 14.54 -0.50 5.80
N HIS A 108 15.82 -0.31 5.45
CA HIS A 108 16.40 1.02 5.32
C HIS A 108 16.01 1.66 3.98
N VAL A 109 16.00 0.89 2.89
CA VAL A 109 15.53 1.34 1.57
C VAL A 109 14.07 1.76 1.62
N ALA A 110 13.18 0.89 2.12
CA ALA A 110 11.75 1.17 2.17
C ALA A 110 11.42 2.41 3.01
N ASN A 111 11.97 2.50 4.24
CA ASN A 111 11.76 3.67 5.10
C ASN A 111 12.37 4.95 4.51
N ALA A 112 13.53 4.86 3.85
CA ALA A 112 14.11 6.03 3.19
C ALA A 112 13.19 6.52 2.06
N LEU A 113 12.66 5.62 1.23
CA LEU A 113 11.75 6.00 0.16
C LEU A 113 10.45 6.59 0.71
N CYS A 114 9.76 5.92 1.63
CA CYS A 114 8.53 6.45 2.23
C CYS A 114 8.73 7.85 2.81
N ASN A 115 9.81 8.05 3.59
CA ASN A 115 10.09 9.35 4.19
C ASN A 115 10.39 10.43 3.14
N MET A 116 11.10 10.09 2.05
CA MET A 116 11.33 11.05 0.98
C MET A 116 10.04 11.40 0.26
N LEU A 117 9.17 10.42 -0.03
CA LEU A 117 7.86 10.67 -0.65
C LEU A 117 6.98 11.59 0.21
N ILE A 118 6.93 11.36 1.53
CA ILE A 118 6.22 12.23 2.47
C ILE A 118 6.84 13.64 2.49
N LEU A 119 8.17 13.74 2.52
CA LEU A 119 8.89 15.02 2.55
C LEU A 119 8.63 15.86 1.29
N THR A 120 8.49 15.22 0.13
CA THR A 120 8.34 15.88 -1.17
C THR A 120 6.89 16.02 -1.62
N GLN A 121 5.94 15.82 -0.70
CA GLN A 121 4.54 15.93 -1.00
C GLN A 121 4.15 17.32 -1.53
N GLU A 122 3.36 17.33 -2.61
CA GLU A 122 2.68 18.55 -3.07
C GLU A 122 1.58 18.98 -2.08
N SER A 123 1.69 20.20 -1.56
CA SER A 123 0.63 20.82 -0.77
C SER A 123 -0.34 21.55 -1.70
N TYR A 124 -1.58 21.06 -1.80
CA TYR A 124 -2.67 21.76 -2.51
C TYR A 124 -3.23 22.95 -1.71
N ALA A 125 -2.92 23.06 -0.42
CA ALA A 125 -3.55 24.00 0.50
C ALA A 125 -2.94 25.42 0.48
N CYS A 126 -1.75 25.59 -0.11
CA CYS A 126 -1.10 26.87 -0.30
C CYS A 126 -0.37 26.87 -1.64
N ILE A 127 -0.35 28.01 -2.35
CA ILE A 127 0.63 28.21 -3.43
C ILE A 127 2.01 27.96 -2.80
N PRO A 128 2.71 26.87 -3.14
CA PRO A 128 3.96 26.59 -2.48
C PRO A 128 4.91 27.73 -2.85
N SER A 129 5.67 28.24 -1.88
CA SER A 129 6.75 29.18 -2.19
C SER A 129 7.62 28.56 -3.29
N PHE A 130 8.11 29.37 -4.25
CA PHE A 130 8.91 28.90 -5.39
C PHE A 130 10.00 27.86 -5.03
N PRO A 131 10.72 27.96 -3.88
CA PRO A 131 11.65 26.92 -3.43
C PRO A 131 11.05 25.52 -3.20
N VAL A 132 9.80 25.46 -2.72
CA VAL A 132 9.10 24.22 -2.36
C VAL A 132 8.58 23.49 -3.61
N GLN A 133 8.15 24.24 -4.64
CA GLN A 133 7.76 23.65 -5.93
C GLN A 133 8.91 22.90 -6.60
N GLN A 134 10.16 23.36 -6.42
CA GLN A 134 11.32 22.71 -7.02
C GLN A 134 11.71 21.41 -6.32
N MET A 135 11.19 21.18 -5.10
CA MET A 135 11.49 20.01 -4.27
C MET A 135 10.32 19.03 -4.17
N SER A 136 9.18 19.32 -4.81
CA SER A 136 8.06 18.41 -4.83
C SER A 136 8.29 17.25 -5.79
N TYR A 137 7.61 16.14 -5.52
CA TYR A 137 7.65 14.93 -6.33
C TYR A 137 6.24 14.41 -6.52
N CYS A 138 5.82 14.25 -7.77
CA CYS A 138 4.57 13.58 -8.12
C CYS A 138 4.83 12.07 -8.20
N ILE A 139 4.11 11.29 -7.39
CA ILE A 139 4.31 9.85 -7.30
C ILE A 139 3.63 9.15 -8.49
N GLU A 140 4.42 8.43 -9.27
CA GLU A 140 3.89 7.57 -10.33
C GLU A 140 3.26 6.30 -9.74
N PRO A 141 2.12 5.80 -10.26
CA PRO A 141 1.46 4.59 -9.76
C PRO A 141 2.37 3.34 -9.73
N GLU A 142 3.30 3.24 -10.68
CA GLU A 142 4.26 2.13 -10.72
C GLU A 142 5.20 2.10 -9.52
N VAL A 143 5.53 3.27 -8.95
CA VAL A 143 6.39 3.37 -7.77
C VAL A 143 5.69 2.78 -6.56
N LEU A 144 4.42 3.11 -6.35
CA LEU A 144 3.61 2.55 -5.27
C LEU A 144 3.47 1.03 -5.41
N GLN A 145 3.23 0.54 -6.63
CA GLN A 145 3.17 -0.89 -6.89
C GLN A 145 4.49 -1.63 -6.62
N LYS A 146 5.64 -1.03 -6.98
CA LYS A 146 6.95 -1.59 -6.65
C LYS A 146 7.17 -1.60 -5.13
N LEU A 147 6.83 -0.51 -4.45
CA LEU A 147 6.99 -0.35 -3.01
C LEU A 147 6.13 -1.35 -2.22
N SER A 148 4.85 -1.50 -2.57
CA SER A 148 3.95 -2.44 -1.89
C SER A 148 4.38 -3.90 -2.09
N LYS A 149 4.85 -4.28 -3.29
CA LYS A 149 5.49 -5.59 -3.53
C LYS A 149 6.79 -5.77 -2.74
N TYR A 150 7.59 -4.71 -2.61
CA TYR A 150 8.82 -4.74 -1.81
C TYR A 150 8.53 -4.99 -0.33
N ILE A 151 7.60 -4.22 0.24
CA ILE A 151 7.17 -4.36 1.63
C ILE A 151 6.53 -5.73 1.85
N GLU A 152 5.67 -6.19 0.94
CA GLU A 152 5.07 -7.53 1.00
C GLU A 152 6.15 -8.62 1.15
N ARG A 153 7.20 -8.56 0.33
CA ARG A 153 8.31 -9.50 0.38
C ARG A 153 9.02 -9.48 1.73
N HIS A 154 9.34 -8.31 2.29
CA HIS A 154 10.12 -8.20 3.52
C HIS A 154 9.32 -8.40 4.81
N VAL A 155 8.05 -8.00 4.82
CA VAL A 155 7.20 -8.05 6.01
C VAL A 155 6.53 -9.41 6.13
N PHE A 156 5.90 -9.92 5.06
CA PHE A 156 4.97 -11.06 5.13
C PHE A 156 5.49 -12.36 4.52
N ILE A 157 6.23 -12.30 3.40
CA ILE A 157 6.67 -13.49 2.64
C ILE A 157 8.05 -13.97 3.08
N GLY A 158 8.96 -13.05 3.40
CA GLY A 158 10.35 -13.32 3.69
C GLY A 158 10.47 -14.43 4.74
N LYS A 159 11.44 -15.34 4.54
CA LYS A 159 11.81 -16.31 5.57
C LYS A 159 12.01 -15.50 6.84
N ALA A 160 11.22 -15.80 7.88
CA ALA A 160 11.48 -15.27 9.18
C ALA A 160 12.97 -15.53 9.43
N GLU A 161 13.78 -14.47 9.57
CA GLU A 161 14.99 -14.60 10.36
C GLU A 161 14.52 -15.34 11.61
N SER A 162 15.10 -16.51 11.84
CA SER A 162 14.52 -17.69 12.50
C SER A 162 14.06 -17.49 13.95
N ASN A 163 13.98 -16.24 14.40
CA ASN A 163 13.54 -15.78 15.68
C ASN A 163 12.39 -14.77 15.49
N LEU A 164 11.15 -15.28 15.36
CA LEU A 164 9.91 -14.50 15.60
C LEU A 164 9.83 -13.92 17.03
N GLN A 165 10.82 -14.21 17.87
CA GLN A 165 11.05 -13.66 19.21
C GLN A 165 12.01 -12.47 19.23
N ASP A 166 12.63 -12.10 18.10
CA ASP A 166 13.41 -10.86 18.06
C ASP A 166 12.45 -9.66 17.92
N THR A 167 12.11 -9.10 19.08
CA THR A 167 11.27 -7.91 19.21
C THR A 167 11.74 -6.78 18.28
N ASN A 168 13.04 -6.65 18.03
CA ASN A 168 13.58 -5.60 17.15
C ASN A 168 13.21 -5.83 15.68
N CYS A 169 13.22 -7.08 15.22
CA CYS A 169 12.82 -7.43 13.86
C CYS A 169 11.33 -7.14 13.64
N LEU A 170 10.48 -7.50 14.61
CA LEU A 170 9.05 -7.21 14.56
C LEU A 170 8.77 -5.70 14.55
N LEU A 171 9.43 -4.94 15.43
CA LEU A 171 9.29 -3.48 15.48
C LEU A 171 9.73 -2.83 14.16
N ALA A 172 10.81 -3.31 13.55
CA ALA A 172 11.25 -2.80 12.25
C ALA A 172 10.23 -3.07 11.13
N LYS A 173 9.59 -4.25 11.13
CA LYS A 173 8.52 -4.59 10.18
C LYS A 173 7.27 -3.72 10.38
N LYS A 174 6.86 -3.52 11.63
CA LYS A 174 5.77 -2.61 11.98
C LYS A 174 6.07 -1.19 11.52
N LEU A 175 7.28 -0.69 11.76
CA LEU A 175 7.71 0.63 11.29
C LEU A 175 7.62 0.76 9.77
N MET A 176 8.00 -0.27 9.00
CA MET A 176 7.85 -0.25 7.54
C MET A 176 6.39 -0.12 7.09
N LEU A 177 5.45 -0.76 7.80
CA LEU A 177 4.03 -0.64 7.50
C LEU A 177 3.49 0.74 7.92
N VAL A 178 3.90 1.25 9.08
CA VAL A 178 3.50 2.59 9.55
C VAL A 178 3.96 3.67 8.58
N THR A 179 5.22 3.65 8.16
CA THR A 179 5.74 4.66 7.20
C THR A 179 5.11 4.52 5.82
N TYR A 180 4.75 3.31 5.40
CA TYR A 180 3.97 3.10 4.18
C TYR A 180 2.55 3.68 4.31
N ASN A 181 1.88 3.46 5.43
CA ASN A 181 0.56 4.04 5.70
C ASN A 181 0.62 5.58 5.68
N ASP A 182 1.67 6.18 6.25
CA ASP A 182 1.87 7.63 6.26
C ASP A 182 1.97 8.21 4.84
N VAL A 183 2.52 7.46 3.87
CA VAL A 183 2.51 7.88 2.45
C VAL A 183 1.08 8.05 1.95
N TYR A 184 0.18 7.10 2.18
CA TYR A 184 -1.21 7.20 1.72
C TYR A 184 -2.05 8.19 2.52
N LYS A 185 -1.73 8.36 3.81
CA LYS A 185 -2.44 9.29 4.68
C LYS A 185 -2.13 10.72 4.32
N LEU A 186 -0.86 11.01 4.04
CA LEU A 186 -0.39 12.37 3.84
C LEU A 186 -0.42 12.76 2.36
N HIS A 187 0.02 11.89 1.45
CA HIS A 187 0.30 12.27 0.07
C HIS A 187 -0.95 12.44 -0.82
N LEU A 188 -1.45 13.66 -0.89
CA LEU A 188 -2.68 14.04 -1.61
C LEU A 188 -2.69 13.77 -3.12
N ALA A 189 -1.54 13.58 -3.77
CA ALA A 189 -1.49 13.31 -5.22
C ALA A 189 -1.73 11.83 -5.60
N ILE A 190 -1.94 10.94 -4.62
CA ILE A 190 -2.19 9.52 -4.89
C ILE A 190 -3.64 9.34 -5.34
N THR A 191 -3.84 9.02 -6.62
CA THR A 191 -5.18 8.85 -7.21
C THR A 191 -5.66 7.41 -7.26
N ASP A 192 -4.78 6.42 -7.06
CA ASP A 192 -5.11 4.99 -7.11
C ASP A 192 -4.50 4.26 -5.90
N TYR A 193 -5.34 3.48 -5.20
CA TYR A 193 -5.01 2.73 -3.99
C TYR A 193 -4.97 1.21 -4.25
N LYS A 194 -5.13 0.75 -5.50
CA LYS A 194 -5.15 -0.68 -5.83
C LYS A 194 -3.90 -1.43 -5.39
N ASP A 195 -2.75 -0.76 -5.38
CA ASP A 195 -1.50 -1.42 -5.01
C ASP A 195 -1.48 -1.84 -3.52
N THR A 196 -2.28 -1.20 -2.66
CA THR A 196 -2.48 -1.59 -1.26
C THR A 196 -3.00 -3.02 -1.11
N CYS A 197 -3.60 -3.62 -2.15
CA CYS A 197 -3.98 -5.04 -2.19
C CYS A 197 -2.81 -5.98 -1.85
N HIS A 198 -1.58 -5.61 -2.20
CA HIS A 198 -0.38 -6.38 -1.88
C HIS A 198 -0.16 -6.53 -0.37
N ILE A 199 -0.60 -5.54 0.41
CA ILE A 199 -0.44 -5.46 1.85
C ILE A 199 -1.70 -5.93 2.57
N LEU A 200 -2.86 -5.37 2.20
CA LEU A 200 -4.14 -5.60 2.87
C LEU A 200 -4.63 -7.06 2.81
N LYS A 201 -4.22 -7.84 1.80
CA LYS A 201 -4.56 -9.27 1.73
C LYS A 201 -4.04 -10.11 2.91
N TYR A 202 -3.12 -9.58 3.72
CA TYR A 202 -2.62 -10.22 4.93
C TYR A 202 -3.42 -9.86 6.19
N TYR A 203 -4.42 -8.99 6.09
CA TYR A 203 -5.37 -8.74 7.17
C TYR A 203 -6.05 -10.06 7.54
N GLU A 204 -6.16 -10.34 8.84
CA GLU A 204 -6.56 -11.63 9.43
C GLU A 204 -5.61 -12.83 9.21
N GLU A 205 -4.70 -12.79 8.23
CA GLU A 205 -3.66 -13.84 8.09
C GLU A 205 -2.47 -13.61 9.02
N LYS A 206 -2.20 -12.35 9.41
CA LYS A 206 -1.03 -11.95 10.20
C LYS A 206 -1.43 -11.02 11.35
N SER A 207 -2.00 -11.61 12.41
CA SER A 207 -2.52 -10.88 13.58
C SER A 207 -1.52 -9.93 14.27
N LEU A 208 -0.21 -10.22 14.18
CA LEU A 208 0.87 -9.36 14.72
C LEU A 208 0.90 -7.95 14.10
N PHE A 209 0.35 -7.80 12.90
CA PHE A 209 0.29 -6.53 12.15
C PHE A 209 -1.14 -5.99 12.03
N SER A 210 -2.07 -6.47 12.87
CA SER A 210 -3.49 -6.11 12.79
C SER A 210 -3.72 -4.61 12.90
N GLU A 211 -3.04 -3.93 13.82
CA GLU A 211 -3.15 -2.48 14.01
C GLU A 211 -2.71 -1.71 12.77
N GLU A 212 -1.54 -2.01 12.21
CA GLU A 212 -1.01 -1.33 11.03
C GLU A 212 -1.88 -1.60 9.79
N LEU A 213 -2.46 -2.80 9.66
CA LEU A 213 -3.36 -3.15 8.56
C LEU A 213 -4.74 -2.49 8.70
N GLU A 214 -5.27 -2.38 9.92
CA GLU A 214 -6.51 -1.63 10.19
C GLU A 214 -6.34 -0.14 9.90
N GLN A 215 -5.19 0.45 10.24
CA GLN A 215 -4.88 1.84 9.88
C GLN A 215 -4.91 2.03 8.36
N LEU A 216 -4.33 1.11 7.58
CA LEU A 216 -4.37 1.19 6.12
C LEU A 216 -5.80 1.05 5.57
N LEU A 217 -6.61 0.14 6.13
CA LEU A 217 -8.03 0.01 5.77
C LEU A 217 -8.78 1.32 6.02
N SER A 218 -8.57 1.96 7.17
CA SER A 218 -9.18 3.26 7.49
C SER A 218 -8.76 4.35 6.50
N ILE A 219 -7.46 4.43 6.16
CA ILE A 219 -6.95 5.41 5.19
C ILE A 219 -7.61 5.21 3.82
N VAL A 220 -7.68 3.97 3.33
CA VAL A 220 -8.32 3.70 2.02
C VAL A 220 -9.81 4.02 2.08
N PHE A 221 -10.49 3.71 3.19
CA PHE A 221 -11.90 4.01 3.38
C PHE A 221 -12.20 5.51 3.42
N GLU A 222 -11.41 6.29 4.17
CA GLU A 222 -11.55 7.74 4.30
C GLU A 222 -11.30 8.48 2.97
N ASN A 223 -10.38 7.98 2.15
CA ASN A 223 -10.08 8.58 0.85
C ASN A 223 -11.17 8.34 -0.19
N GLY A 224 -11.90 7.22 -0.13
CA GLY A 224 -13.01 6.97 -1.04
C GLY A 224 -13.67 5.61 -0.89
N ARG A 225 -15.00 5.59 -0.77
CA ARG A 225 -15.79 4.36 -0.61
C ARG A 225 -15.67 3.42 -1.81
N ASN A 226 -15.58 3.98 -3.01
CA ASN A 226 -15.50 3.20 -4.25
C ASN A 226 -14.12 2.55 -4.43
N GLU A 227 -13.06 3.30 -4.15
CA GLU A 227 -11.67 2.86 -4.13
C GLU A 227 -11.48 1.73 -3.11
N TYR A 228 -12.08 1.89 -1.94
CA TYR A 228 -12.11 0.85 -0.91
C TYR A 228 -12.82 -0.43 -1.37
N SER A 229 -14.05 -0.34 -1.88
CA SER A 229 -14.79 -1.51 -2.38
C SER A 229 -14.07 -2.20 -3.54
N THR A 230 -13.42 -1.43 -4.42
CA THR A 230 -12.60 -1.95 -5.53
C THR A 230 -11.39 -2.74 -4.99
N THR A 231 -10.69 -2.18 -4.02
CA THR A 231 -9.51 -2.79 -3.38
C THR A 231 -9.87 -4.10 -2.67
N VAL A 232 -10.92 -4.07 -1.84
CA VAL A 232 -11.45 -5.27 -1.15
C VAL A 232 -11.84 -6.36 -2.15
N THR A 233 -12.55 -5.97 -3.21
CA THR A 233 -12.99 -6.90 -4.25
C THR A 233 -11.80 -7.55 -4.94
N GLN A 234 -10.79 -6.76 -5.32
CA GLN A 234 -9.57 -7.25 -5.96
C GLN A 234 -8.86 -8.29 -5.07
N ILE A 235 -8.75 -8.05 -3.76
CA ILE A 235 -8.15 -9.00 -2.81
C ILE A 235 -8.93 -10.33 -2.78
N VAL A 236 -10.26 -10.26 -2.68
CA VAL A 236 -11.12 -11.46 -2.62
C VAL A 236 -11.02 -12.27 -3.92
N VAL A 237 -11.02 -11.59 -5.06
CA VAL A 237 -10.83 -12.18 -6.39
C VAL A 237 -9.44 -12.82 -6.50
N ASP A 238 -8.39 -12.14 -6.04
CA ASP A 238 -7.02 -12.66 -6.07
C ASP A 238 -6.82 -13.90 -5.19
N PHE A 239 -7.61 -14.07 -4.12
CA PHE A 239 -7.59 -15.31 -3.37
C PHE A 239 -8.00 -16.50 -4.23
N CYS A 240 -8.92 -16.35 -5.18
CA CYS A 240 -9.38 -17.44 -6.06
C CYS A 240 -8.27 -18.05 -6.94
N LYS A 241 -7.14 -17.35 -7.07
CA LYS A 241 -5.93 -17.88 -7.73
C LYS A 241 -5.20 -18.93 -6.88
N LYS A 242 -5.49 -19.03 -5.57
CA LYS A 242 -4.83 -19.92 -4.60
C LYS A 242 -5.66 -21.18 -4.30
N PHE A 243 -5.03 -22.23 -3.77
CA PHE A 243 -5.70 -23.50 -3.43
C PHE A 243 -6.71 -23.37 -2.27
N ASN A 244 -6.37 -22.62 -1.21
CA ASN A 244 -7.21 -22.45 0.00
C ASN A 244 -8.07 -21.17 -0.04
N TYR A 245 -8.56 -20.79 -1.22
CA TYR A 245 -9.17 -19.48 -1.45
C TYR A 245 -10.44 -19.24 -0.64
N ILE A 246 -11.30 -20.25 -0.45
CA ILE A 246 -12.57 -20.12 0.29
C ILE A 246 -12.30 -19.70 1.73
N THR A 247 -11.37 -20.37 2.41
CA THR A 247 -11.03 -20.06 3.80
C THR A 247 -10.40 -18.67 3.92
N LYS A 248 -9.50 -18.31 3.00
CA LYS A 248 -8.88 -16.97 2.97
C LYS A 248 -9.91 -15.87 2.77
N ALA A 249 -10.79 -16.02 1.77
CA ALA A 249 -11.86 -15.07 1.50
C ALA A 249 -12.83 -14.95 2.69
N LYS A 250 -13.24 -16.06 3.31
CA LYS A 250 -14.10 -16.05 4.50
C LYS A 250 -13.47 -15.31 5.68
N ASN A 251 -12.21 -15.60 5.99
CA ASN A 251 -11.50 -14.96 7.10
C ASN A 251 -11.35 -13.47 6.86
N PHE A 252 -10.91 -13.08 5.66
CA PHE A 252 -10.76 -11.67 5.29
C PHE A 252 -12.09 -10.91 5.37
N LEU A 253 -13.16 -11.42 4.77
CA LEU A 253 -14.49 -10.82 4.86
C LEU A 253 -15.01 -10.78 6.31
N SER A 254 -14.76 -11.82 7.12
CA SER A 254 -15.15 -11.77 8.54
C SER A 254 -14.39 -10.68 9.31
N GLY A 255 -13.10 -10.49 8.99
CA GLY A 255 -12.30 -9.38 9.51
C GLY A 255 -12.86 -8.02 9.11
N LEU A 256 -13.21 -7.84 7.83
CA LEU A 256 -13.79 -6.58 7.32
C LEU A 256 -15.13 -6.23 7.99
N HIS A 257 -15.93 -7.23 8.36
CA HIS A 257 -17.16 -7.01 9.13
C HIS A 257 -16.84 -6.48 10.53
N ARG A 258 -15.86 -7.06 11.22
CA ARG A 258 -15.41 -6.54 12.53
C ARG A 258 -14.79 -5.15 12.44
N PHE A 259 -14.03 -4.90 11.38
CA PHE A 259 -13.47 -3.59 11.09
C PHE A 259 -14.58 -2.54 10.93
N GLN A 260 -15.65 -2.88 10.18
CA GLN A 260 -16.82 -2.03 10.03
C GLN A 260 -17.49 -1.74 11.37
N GLU A 261 -17.82 -2.78 12.14
CA GLU A 261 -18.48 -2.64 13.46
C GLU A 261 -17.66 -1.77 14.44
N LYS A 262 -16.33 -1.81 14.33
CA LYS A 262 -15.43 -1.07 15.22
C LYS A 262 -15.22 0.38 14.79
N ASN A 263 -15.10 0.65 13.50
CA ASN A 263 -14.54 1.91 12.99
C ASN A 263 -15.47 2.74 12.10
N LEU A 264 -16.63 2.19 11.68
CA LEU A 264 -17.56 2.90 10.78
C LEU A 264 -18.82 3.36 11.53
N PRO A 265 -19.37 4.55 11.23
CA PRO A 265 -20.64 4.98 11.79
C PRO A 265 -21.78 4.04 11.38
N ASP A 266 -22.63 3.65 12.32
CA ASP A 266 -23.74 2.69 12.12
C ASP A 266 -24.64 3.03 10.92
N GLU A 267 -24.85 4.33 10.66
CA GLU A 267 -25.70 4.81 9.56
C GLU A 267 -25.23 4.39 8.16
N ASN A 268 -23.94 4.04 7.99
CA ASN A 268 -23.38 3.63 6.70
C ASN A 268 -23.11 2.12 6.60
N GLY A 269 -23.43 1.32 7.63
CA GLY A 269 -23.04 -0.09 7.68
C GLY A 269 -23.66 -0.95 6.58
N ASN A 270 -24.94 -0.74 6.26
CA ASN A 270 -25.63 -1.49 5.22
C ASN A 270 -25.16 -1.09 3.81
N ASP A 271 -24.94 0.22 3.57
CA ASP A 271 -24.37 0.72 2.31
C ASP A 271 -22.96 0.17 2.10
N TYR A 272 -22.15 0.13 3.15
CA TYR A 272 -20.81 -0.46 3.13
C TYR A 272 -20.83 -1.93 2.69
N LEU A 273 -21.66 -2.75 3.35
CA LEU A 273 -21.80 -4.17 3.01
C LEU A 273 -22.33 -4.36 1.59
N LEU A 274 -23.38 -3.61 1.21
CA LEU A 274 -23.98 -3.71 -0.12
C LEU A 274 -22.98 -3.36 -1.22
N ASN A 275 -22.22 -2.27 -1.07
CA ASN A 275 -21.25 -1.83 -2.06
C ASN A 275 -20.18 -2.89 -2.33
N ILE A 276 -19.62 -3.51 -1.28
CA ILE A 276 -18.63 -4.58 -1.43
C ILE A 276 -19.25 -5.80 -2.13
N ILE A 277 -20.45 -6.22 -1.71
CA ILE A 277 -21.14 -7.35 -2.35
C ILE A 277 -21.38 -7.05 -3.83
N GLN A 278 -21.86 -5.85 -4.17
CA GLN A 278 -22.11 -5.44 -5.55
C GLN A 278 -20.83 -5.47 -6.38
N HIS A 279 -19.71 -4.95 -5.88
CA HIS A 279 -18.43 -4.99 -6.61
C HIS A 279 -17.94 -6.43 -6.83
N ILE A 280 -18.06 -7.32 -5.83
CA ILE A 280 -17.69 -8.73 -6.00
C ILE A 280 -18.59 -9.40 -7.05
N VAL A 281 -19.90 -9.17 -6.97
CA VAL A 281 -20.87 -9.70 -7.93
C VAL A 281 -20.59 -9.17 -9.34
N ASP A 282 -20.34 -7.87 -9.48
CA ASP A 282 -19.98 -7.22 -10.74
C ASP A 282 -18.77 -7.90 -11.37
N GLN A 283 -17.69 -8.10 -10.60
CA GLN A 283 -16.50 -8.81 -11.08
C GLN A 283 -16.80 -10.27 -11.48
N ILE A 284 -17.64 -10.99 -10.74
CA ILE A 284 -18.05 -12.35 -11.09
C ILE A 284 -18.82 -12.37 -12.43
N LEU A 285 -19.72 -11.41 -12.65
CA LEU A 285 -20.55 -11.31 -13.85
C LEU A 285 -19.81 -10.72 -15.06
N ALA A 286 -18.81 -9.88 -14.83
CA ALA A 286 -17.95 -9.29 -15.86
C ALA A 286 -16.86 -10.26 -16.34
N THR A 287 -16.52 -11.30 -15.56
CA THR A 287 -15.47 -12.25 -15.94
C THR A 287 -15.91 -13.13 -17.11
N SER A 288 -15.35 -12.86 -18.29
CA SER A 288 -15.41 -13.75 -19.46
C SER A 288 -14.43 -14.91 -19.33
N ASP A 289 -14.73 -16.08 -19.92
CA ASP A 289 -13.79 -17.21 -20.04
C ASP A 289 -12.64 -16.85 -21.01
N GLY A 290 -11.70 -16.05 -20.55
CA GLY A 290 -10.48 -15.69 -21.27
C GLY A 290 -9.42 -16.77 -21.13
N ILE A 291 -8.74 -17.09 -22.24
CA ILE A 291 -7.67 -18.11 -22.37
C ILE A 291 -6.38 -17.75 -21.59
N ASN A 292 -6.35 -16.62 -20.88
CA ASN A 292 -5.15 -16.17 -20.17
C ASN A 292 -5.09 -16.74 -18.74
N GLU A 293 -4.06 -17.54 -18.47
CA GLU A 293 -3.75 -18.23 -17.19
C GLU A 293 -3.66 -17.31 -15.94
N VAL A 294 -3.72 -15.99 -16.12
CA VAL A 294 -3.60 -14.99 -15.05
C VAL A 294 -4.94 -14.72 -14.34
N GLN A 295 -6.08 -15.06 -14.95
CA GLN A 295 -7.41 -14.85 -14.36
C GLN A 295 -7.89 -16.10 -13.59
N PRO A 296 -8.55 -15.94 -12.42
CA PRO A 296 -9.13 -17.07 -11.72
C PRO A 296 -10.24 -17.68 -12.57
N SER A 297 -10.35 -19.02 -12.57
CA SER A 297 -11.40 -19.67 -13.37
C SER A 297 -12.79 -19.20 -12.92
N LYS A 298 -13.68 -18.97 -13.89
CA LYS A 298 -15.08 -18.56 -13.67
C LYS A 298 -15.80 -19.48 -12.67
N ALA A 299 -15.49 -20.78 -12.71
CA ALA A 299 -15.98 -21.79 -11.76
C ALA A 299 -15.50 -21.61 -10.30
N LYS A 300 -14.34 -21.01 -10.05
CA LYS A 300 -13.89 -20.65 -8.70
C LYS A 300 -14.52 -19.34 -8.24
N LEU A 301 -14.61 -18.34 -9.13
CA LEU A 301 -15.23 -17.05 -8.82
C LEU A 301 -16.69 -17.19 -8.40
N ILE A 302 -17.48 -17.99 -9.12
CA ILE A 302 -18.90 -18.16 -8.80
C ILE A 302 -19.14 -18.76 -7.40
N LYS A 303 -18.17 -19.51 -6.85
CA LYS A 303 -18.23 -20.05 -5.49
C LYS A 303 -18.08 -18.97 -4.42
N LEU A 304 -17.61 -17.77 -4.76
CA LEU A 304 -17.62 -16.62 -3.84
C LEU A 304 -19.04 -16.18 -3.48
N LEU A 305 -20.04 -16.45 -4.32
CA LEU A 305 -21.45 -16.20 -3.98
C LEU A 305 -21.86 -16.93 -2.69
N ASP A 306 -21.43 -18.19 -2.53
CA ASP A 306 -21.70 -18.97 -1.32
C ASP A 306 -20.90 -18.45 -0.10
N VAL A 307 -19.76 -17.79 -0.34
CA VAL A 307 -18.94 -17.16 0.72
C VAL A 307 -19.60 -15.90 1.27
N MET A 308 -20.33 -15.15 0.44
CA MET A 308 -21.00 -13.90 0.81
C MET A 308 -22.33 -14.09 1.54
N HIS A 309 -22.88 -15.31 1.64
CA HIS A 309 -24.15 -15.57 2.34
C HIS A 309 -24.26 -14.96 3.74
N PRO A 310 -23.23 -15.00 4.62
CA PRO A 310 -23.30 -14.38 5.95
C PRO A 310 -23.51 -12.86 5.88
N TRP A 311 -22.87 -12.19 4.93
CA TRP A 311 -23.01 -10.75 4.75
C TRP A 311 -24.38 -10.37 4.20
N VAL A 312 -24.90 -11.17 3.27
CA VAL A 312 -26.25 -10.95 2.73
C VAL A 312 -27.32 -11.12 3.81
N ASN A 313 -27.12 -11.99 4.81
CA ASN A 313 -28.04 -12.11 5.95
C ASN A 313 -28.10 -10.88 6.84
N CYS A 314 -27.03 -10.08 6.86
CA CYS A 314 -26.99 -8.84 7.63
C CYS A 314 -27.71 -7.68 6.92
N LEU A 315 -28.01 -7.82 5.61
CA LEU A 315 -28.65 -6.76 4.85
C LEU A 315 -30.18 -6.71 5.11
N PRO A 316 -30.74 -5.51 5.34
CA PRO A 316 -32.19 -5.34 5.41
C PRO A 316 -32.90 -5.74 4.10
N PRO A 317 -34.21 -6.04 4.14
CA PRO A 317 -34.99 -6.44 2.96
C PRO A 317 -34.87 -5.48 1.77
N ASP A 318 -34.83 -4.16 2.01
CA ASP A 318 -34.73 -3.18 0.93
C ASP A 318 -33.36 -3.17 0.24
N TYR A 319 -32.28 -3.41 0.99
CA TYR A 319 -30.93 -3.60 0.43
C TYR A 319 -30.83 -4.92 -0.36
N CYS A 320 -31.48 -5.97 0.12
CA CYS A 320 -31.61 -7.24 -0.61
C CYS A 320 -32.38 -7.06 -1.94
N LYS A 321 -33.43 -6.22 -1.97
CA LYS A 321 -34.12 -5.86 -3.22
C LYS A 321 -33.20 -5.10 -4.17
N GLN A 322 -32.45 -4.12 -3.68
CA GLN A 322 -31.47 -3.36 -4.48
C GLN A 322 -30.42 -4.29 -5.10
N LEU A 323 -29.84 -5.20 -4.31
CA LEU A 323 -28.88 -6.21 -4.80
C LEU A 323 -29.49 -7.10 -5.89
N THR A 324 -30.74 -7.53 -5.72
CA THR A 324 -31.44 -8.35 -6.72
C THR A 324 -31.66 -7.58 -8.02
N THR A 325 -32.04 -6.31 -7.95
CA THR A 325 -32.21 -5.43 -9.11
C THR A 325 -30.87 -5.19 -9.81
N PHE A 326 -29.80 -4.93 -9.05
CA PHE A 326 -28.44 -4.77 -9.57
C PHE A 326 -28.02 -5.99 -10.39
N ILE A 327 -28.14 -7.20 -9.83
CA ILE A 327 -27.76 -8.46 -10.52
C ILE A 327 -28.55 -8.64 -11.80
N ARG A 328 -29.87 -8.39 -11.79
CA ARG A 328 -30.75 -8.62 -12.95
C ARG A 328 -30.54 -7.61 -14.07
N ASN A 329 -30.12 -6.40 -13.73
CA ASN A 329 -29.86 -5.33 -14.69
C ASN A 329 -28.43 -5.35 -15.23
N HIS A 330 -27.56 -6.20 -14.70
CA HIS A 330 -26.19 -6.36 -15.19
C HIS A 330 -26.21 -6.87 -16.64
N GLU A 331 -25.40 -6.27 -17.52
CA GLU A 331 -25.38 -6.56 -18.97
C GLU A 331 -25.20 -8.06 -19.29
N ASN A 332 -24.32 -8.73 -18.54
CA ASN A 332 -24.04 -10.15 -18.70
C ASN A 332 -25.06 -11.08 -18.01
N TYR A 333 -26.10 -10.57 -17.33
CA TYR A 333 -27.04 -11.42 -16.60
C TYR A 333 -27.75 -12.44 -17.50
N VAL A 334 -28.23 -11.99 -18.66
CA VAL A 334 -28.93 -12.85 -19.63
C VAL A 334 -27.97 -13.93 -20.14
N THR A 335 -26.76 -13.54 -20.53
CA THR A 335 -25.69 -14.45 -20.95
C THR A 335 -25.45 -15.54 -19.90
N PHE A 336 -25.35 -15.19 -18.62
CA PHE A 336 -25.14 -16.18 -17.54
C PHE A 336 -26.36 -17.07 -17.26
N MET A 337 -27.56 -16.62 -17.60
CA MET A 337 -28.80 -17.39 -17.43
C MET A 337 -29.09 -18.32 -18.60
N GLU A 338 -28.60 -17.96 -19.79
CA GLU A 338 -28.70 -18.71 -21.06
C GLU A 338 -27.45 -19.57 -21.36
N ASP A 339 -26.31 -19.30 -20.71
CA ASP A 339 -25.02 -20.00 -20.89
C ASP A 339 -25.16 -21.52 -20.72
N GLU A 340 -24.49 -22.30 -21.58
CA GLU A 340 -24.37 -23.77 -21.49
C GLU A 340 -23.49 -24.23 -20.31
N HIS A 341 -23.13 -23.34 -19.38
CA HIS A 341 -22.42 -23.66 -18.15
C HIS A 341 -23.40 -23.85 -16.97
N PRO A 342 -24.01 -25.04 -16.81
CA PRO A 342 -25.08 -25.30 -15.83
C PRO A 342 -24.65 -25.05 -14.38
N ILE A 343 -23.35 -25.15 -14.09
CA ILE A 343 -22.80 -24.90 -12.76
C ILE A 343 -22.94 -23.42 -12.39
N ILE A 344 -22.66 -22.51 -13.33
CA ILE A 344 -22.62 -21.08 -13.07
C ILE A 344 -24.04 -20.55 -12.86
N SER A 345 -24.96 -20.87 -13.77
CA SER A 345 -26.36 -20.48 -13.65
C SER A 345 -27.01 -21.09 -12.41
N ALA A 346 -26.62 -22.30 -11.99
CA ALA A 346 -27.09 -22.92 -10.75
C ALA A 346 -26.64 -22.16 -9.49
N HIS A 347 -25.36 -21.77 -9.39
CA HIS A 347 -24.86 -20.99 -8.24
C HIS A 347 -25.50 -19.60 -8.18
N LEU A 348 -25.66 -18.90 -9.32
CA LEU A 348 -26.32 -17.60 -9.37
C LEU A 348 -27.82 -17.70 -8.99
N LYS A 349 -28.54 -18.70 -9.52
CA LYS A 349 -29.95 -18.97 -9.15
C LYS A 349 -30.07 -19.31 -7.66
N LYS A 350 -29.15 -20.09 -7.11
CA LYS A 350 -29.10 -20.44 -5.69
C LYS A 350 -28.90 -19.19 -4.83
N PHE A 351 -27.95 -18.33 -5.20
CA PHE A 351 -27.69 -17.07 -4.52
C PHE A 351 -28.91 -16.12 -4.56
N LEU A 352 -29.50 -15.90 -5.74
CA LEU A 352 -30.72 -15.08 -5.86
C LEU A 352 -31.91 -15.66 -5.08
N LYS A 353 -32.07 -16.98 -5.05
CA LYS A 353 -33.07 -17.65 -4.22
C LYS A 353 -32.80 -17.43 -2.74
N TYR A 354 -31.54 -17.41 -2.33
CA TYR A 354 -31.13 -17.11 -0.97
C TYR A 354 -31.48 -15.65 -0.61
N VAL A 355 -31.09 -14.67 -1.42
CA VAL A 355 -31.43 -13.25 -1.20
C VAL A 355 -32.94 -13.05 -1.11
N LYS A 356 -33.71 -13.70 -2.00
CA LYS A 356 -35.18 -13.59 -2.01
C LYS A 356 -35.84 -14.09 -0.72
N LYS A 357 -35.26 -15.06 -0.01
CA LYS A 357 -35.79 -15.54 1.27
C LYS A 357 -35.73 -14.50 2.39
N ILE A 358 -34.85 -13.50 2.28
CA ILE A 358 -34.69 -12.43 3.27
C ILE A 358 -35.69 -11.28 3.00
N ILE A 359 -36.16 -11.16 1.75
CA ILE A 359 -37.11 -10.12 1.33
C ILE A 359 -38.55 -10.43 1.79
N ILE A 360 -38.87 -11.73 1.96
CA ILE A 360 -40.17 -12.25 2.39
C ILE A 360 -40.17 -12.36 3.91
#